data_AF-A0A0Q9ZM15-F1
#
_entry.id   AF-A0A0Q9ZM15-F1
#
_cell.length_a   1.000
_cell.length_b   1.000
_cell.length_c   1.000
_cell.angle_alpha   90.00
_cell.angle_beta   90.00
_cell.angle_gamma   90.00
#
_symmetry.space_group_name_H-M   'P 1'
#
loop_
_entity.id
_entity.type
_entity.pdbx_description
1 polymer ?
#
loop_
_entity_poly.entity_id
_entity_poly.type
_entity_poly.pdbx_seq_one_letter_code
_entity_poly.pdbx_strand_id
1 'polypeptide(L)'
;MQITLSVATSIRICMASALLLMLSVPAQADLPKAAMDDYVWEVLDKPVYPNWGENCSSEDERIYQDCLDKSLMIYNQRLIKKWGLSEYISRKLNKTIIKVPNHDLIILMDDFAEGEKELRYVYLLDHYDADNNWLYLSGQIYETNNTVLIDLDSGFKQEFEGSHLTFSPDMTYAATVKVEFPGEENVMIWKKDKSDAYQYDEKNNRDYDKFRQHLKFYNGSEDSPMVRKVEVEWITNESLLVDFYFKMNDSDTAAYRVRFNYVKTDSASDWQMIPIK
;
A
#
# COMPACT_ATOMS: atom_id res chain seq x y z
N MET A 1 -52.17 34.60 -43.62
CA MET A 1 -51.03 34.73 -44.55
C MET A 1 -50.06 35.72 -43.90
N GLN A 2 -48.76 35.34 -43.83
CA GLN A 2 -47.61 35.98 -43.13
C GLN A 2 -47.68 36.00 -41.58
N ILE A 3 -46.77 35.41 -40.78
CA ILE A 3 -45.31 35.11 -40.78
C ILE A 3 -44.43 36.23 -40.15
N THR A 4 -44.17 36.05 -38.84
CA THR A 4 -42.89 35.98 -38.07
C THR A 4 -41.90 37.13 -37.76
N LEU A 5 -41.35 37.01 -36.52
CA LEU A 5 -39.97 37.21 -36.00
C LEU A 5 -39.47 38.66 -35.76
N SER A 6 -38.56 39.03 -34.82
CA SER A 6 -38.10 38.62 -33.47
C SER A 6 -36.75 39.29 -33.14
N VAL A 7 -36.38 39.32 -31.84
CA VAL A 7 -35.02 39.40 -31.20
C VAL A 7 -34.38 40.79 -30.98
N ALA A 8 -34.09 41.12 -29.70
CA ALA A 8 -32.74 41.16 -29.12
C ALA A 8 -32.61 42.10 -27.89
N THR A 9 -32.26 41.51 -26.75
CA THR A 9 -31.80 42.11 -25.48
C THR A 9 -30.32 42.56 -25.53
N SER A 10 -29.95 43.62 -24.80
CA SER A 10 -28.60 43.74 -24.23
C SER A 10 -28.60 44.56 -22.94
N ILE A 11 -27.97 44.01 -21.89
CA ILE A 11 -27.75 44.63 -20.57
C ILE A 11 -26.28 45.06 -20.51
N ARG A 12 -26.05 46.34 -20.18
CA ARG A 12 -24.75 46.90 -19.75
C ARG A 12 -24.88 47.30 -18.29
N ILE A 13 -24.09 46.72 -17.40
CA ILE A 13 -23.72 47.38 -16.14
C ILE A 13 -22.21 47.26 -15.96
N CYS A 14 -21.63 48.43 -15.66
CA CYS A 14 -20.23 48.77 -15.70
C CYS A 14 -19.36 48.11 -14.62
N MET A 15 -18.11 47.89 -15.01
CA MET A 15 -16.95 47.75 -14.13
C MET A 15 -16.76 48.97 -13.21
N ALA A 16 -16.42 48.70 -11.96
CA ALA A 16 -15.42 49.47 -11.20
C ALA A 16 -14.72 48.52 -10.22
N SER A 17 -13.43 48.32 -10.48
CA SER A 17 -12.50 47.42 -9.84
C SER A 17 -12.29 47.75 -8.36
N ALA A 18 -12.41 46.73 -7.50
CA ALA A 18 -11.85 46.75 -6.16
C ALA A 18 -11.33 45.35 -5.82
N LEU A 19 -10.02 45.27 -5.57
CA LEU A 19 -9.23 44.15 -5.04
C LEU A 19 -8.99 42.93 -5.94
N LEU A 20 -7.88 43.01 -6.68
CA LEU A 20 -6.90 41.93 -6.66
C LEU A 20 -6.49 41.64 -5.20
N LEU A 21 -6.86 40.47 -4.69
CA LEU A 21 -6.15 39.69 -3.69
C LEU A 21 -6.27 38.24 -4.21
N MET A 22 -5.30 37.74 -4.98
CA MET A 22 -4.27 36.87 -4.41
C MET A 22 -4.83 35.93 -3.34
N LEU A 23 -5.60 34.92 -3.77
CA LEU A 23 -5.53 33.58 -3.20
C LEU A 23 -5.26 32.60 -4.33
N SER A 24 -4.12 32.81 -5.03
CA SER A 24 -3.21 31.68 -5.12
C SER A 24 -3.03 31.21 -3.68
N VAL A 25 -3.41 29.97 -3.38
CA VAL A 25 -3.07 29.35 -2.11
C VAL A 25 -1.70 28.71 -2.33
N PRO A 26 -0.54 29.37 -2.07
CA PRO A 26 0.66 28.62 -1.79
C PRO A 26 0.56 28.22 -0.33
N ALA A 27 -0.22 27.18 -0.05
CA ALA A 27 -0.26 26.64 1.29
C ALA A 27 -0.70 25.18 1.19
N GLN A 28 0.27 24.28 1.27
CA GLN A 28 0.15 23.29 2.34
C GLN A 28 -0.14 24.11 3.59
N ALA A 29 -1.43 24.30 3.90
CA ALA A 29 -1.84 24.80 5.20
C ALA A 29 -1.08 23.93 6.20
N ASP A 30 -0.44 24.54 7.19
CA ASP A 30 0.10 23.79 8.32
C ASP A 30 -1.06 22.93 8.82
N LEU A 31 -1.00 21.65 8.49
CA LEU A 31 -2.04 20.70 8.80
C LEU A 31 -2.21 20.74 10.32
N PRO A 32 -3.45 20.75 10.84
CA PRO A 32 -3.68 20.89 12.26
C PRO A 32 -2.91 19.80 13.01
N LYS A 33 -2.04 20.21 13.93
CA LYS A 33 -1.32 19.27 14.79
C LYS A 33 -2.35 18.50 15.60
N ALA A 34 -2.27 17.17 15.57
CA ALA A 34 -3.10 16.32 16.41
C ALA A 34 -2.70 16.50 17.89
N ALA A 35 -3.68 16.53 18.79
CA ALA A 35 -3.49 16.58 20.23
C ALA A 35 -3.80 15.20 20.85
N MET A 36 -3.22 14.88 22.01
CA MET A 36 -3.33 13.55 22.65
C MET A 36 -4.77 13.06 22.88
N ASP A 37 -5.74 13.96 22.95
CA ASP A 37 -7.17 13.72 23.12
C ASP A 37 -7.92 13.46 21.81
N ASP A 38 -7.28 13.66 20.65
CA ASP A 38 -7.84 13.36 19.32
C ASP A 38 -7.69 11.86 18.93
N TYR A 39 -7.10 11.00 19.77
CA TYR A 39 -6.76 9.62 19.39
C TYR A 39 -7.68 8.55 19.98
N VAL A 40 -8.08 7.61 19.12
CA VAL A 40 -8.85 6.41 19.50
C VAL A 40 -7.87 5.27 19.80
N TRP A 41 -7.97 4.71 21.01
CA TRP A 41 -7.27 3.49 21.38
C TRP A 41 -8.08 2.28 20.96
N GLU A 42 -7.47 1.40 20.19
CA GLU A 42 -8.12 0.18 19.70
C GLU A 42 -7.37 -1.06 20.18
N VAL A 43 -8.12 -2.01 20.74
CA VAL A 43 -7.57 -3.33 21.08
C VAL A 43 -7.36 -4.08 19.77
N LEU A 44 -6.11 -4.41 19.48
CA LEU A 44 -5.77 -5.18 18.29
C LEU A 44 -5.75 -6.67 18.61
N ASP A 45 -6.29 -7.47 17.70
CA ASP A 45 -6.09 -8.91 17.74
C ASP A 45 -4.59 -9.23 17.70
N LYS A 46 -4.19 -10.27 18.44
CA LYS A 46 -2.83 -10.80 18.31
C LYS A 46 -2.67 -11.35 16.89
N PRO A 47 -1.72 -10.85 16.10
CA PRO A 47 -1.50 -11.44 14.80
C PRO A 47 -1.01 -12.87 14.98
N VAL A 48 -1.61 -13.74 14.20
CA VAL A 48 -1.28 -15.15 14.13
C VAL A 48 -0.16 -15.28 13.11
N TYR A 49 1.06 -14.92 13.50
CA TYR A 49 2.23 -15.28 12.71
C TYR A 49 2.58 -16.73 13.00
N PRO A 50 2.58 -17.62 12.01
CA PRO A 50 3.08 -18.96 12.20
C PRO A 50 4.56 -18.87 12.61
N ASN A 51 4.95 -19.56 13.68
CA ASN A 51 6.36 -19.63 14.06
C ASN A 51 7.09 -20.59 13.12
N TRP A 52 7.55 -20.07 11.98
CA TRP A 52 8.24 -20.83 10.93
C TRP A 52 9.52 -21.51 11.41
N GLY A 53 10.14 -20.94 12.46
CA GLY A 53 11.40 -21.39 13.04
C GLY A 53 11.25 -22.32 14.24
N GLU A 54 10.04 -22.69 14.66
CA GLU A 54 9.82 -23.51 15.88
C GLU A 54 10.63 -24.81 15.87
N ASN A 55 10.82 -25.41 14.69
CA ASN A 55 11.58 -26.65 14.51
C ASN A 55 12.97 -26.42 13.89
N CYS A 56 13.42 -25.17 13.77
CA CYS A 56 14.73 -24.83 13.23
C CYS A 56 15.67 -24.49 14.39
N SER A 57 16.69 -25.33 14.59
CA SER A 57 17.71 -25.12 15.63
C SER A 57 19.09 -25.38 15.04
N SER A 58 19.89 -24.34 14.90
CA SER A 58 21.29 -24.43 14.47
C SER A 58 22.00 -23.12 14.81
N GLU A 59 23.23 -23.21 15.32
CA GLU A 59 24.14 -22.06 15.44
C GLU A 59 24.79 -21.70 14.10
N ASP A 60 24.84 -22.65 13.16
CA ASP A 60 25.20 -22.38 11.77
C ASP A 60 24.01 -21.69 11.08
N GLU A 61 24.21 -20.41 10.77
CA GLU A 61 23.22 -19.52 10.16
C GLU A 61 22.71 -20.04 8.82
N ARG A 62 23.58 -20.64 7.99
CA ARG A 62 23.18 -21.18 6.70
C ARG A 62 22.25 -22.38 6.88
N ILE A 63 22.58 -23.27 7.82
CA ILE A 63 21.72 -24.43 8.14
C ILE A 63 20.37 -23.96 8.72
N TYR A 64 20.39 -22.93 9.55
CA TYR A 64 19.19 -22.32 10.10
C TYR A 64 18.29 -21.72 9.00
N GLN A 65 18.87 -20.94 8.08
CA GLN A 65 18.15 -20.34 6.95
C GLN A 65 17.58 -21.41 6.01
N ASP A 66 18.36 -22.44 5.65
CA ASP A 66 17.87 -23.55 4.82
C ASP A 66 16.70 -24.31 5.49
N CYS A 67 16.64 -24.31 6.82
CA CYS A 67 15.50 -24.86 7.57
C CYS A 67 14.26 -23.95 7.46
N LEU A 68 14.43 -22.63 7.65
CA LEU A 68 13.36 -21.66 7.51
C LEU A 68 12.74 -21.69 6.11
N ASP A 69 13.57 -21.72 5.06
CA ASP A 69 13.11 -21.79 3.67
C ASP A 69 12.25 -23.02 3.40
N LYS A 70 12.62 -24.17 3.98
CA LYS A 70 11.84 -25.41 3.87
C LYS A 70 10.51 -25.29 4.60
N SER A 71 10.49 -24.71 5.81
CA SER A 71 9.25 -24.47 6.55
C SER A 71 8.29 -23.56 5.77
N LEU A 72 8.80 -22.47 5.19
CA LEU A 72 8.04 -21.54 4.35
C LEU A 72 7.52 -22.22 3.08
N MET A 73 8.37 -23.02 2.41
CA MET A 73 7.96 -23.82 1.24
C MET A 73 6.79 -24.75 1.58
N ILE A 74 6.89 -25.50 2.68
CA ILE A 74 5.83 -26.43 3.11
C ILE A 74 4.53 -25.68 3.36
N TYR A 75 4.60 -24.50 3.98
CA TYR A 75 3.43 -23.69 4.24
C TYR A 75 2.77 -23.15 2.98
N ASN A 76 3.53 -22.54 2.08
CA ASN A 76 2.99 -22.08 0.81
C ASN A 76 2.39 -23.26 0.03
N GLN A 77 2.99 -24.45 0.07
CA GLN A 77 2.40 -25.64 -0.56
C GLN A 77 1.06 -26.05 0.09
N ARG A 78 0.91 -25.87 1.41
CA ARG A 78 -0.38 -26.06 2.10
C ARG A 78 -1.40 -25.01 1.68
N LEU A 79 -1.01 -23.74 1.54
CA LEU A 79 -1.88 -22.68 1.03
C LEU A 79 -2.35 -22.96 -0.40
N ILE A 80 -1.43 -23.30 -1.31
CA ILE A 80 -1.74 -23.70 -2.68
C ILE A 80 -2.78 -24.84 -2.70
N LYS A 81 -2.59 -25.86 -1.85
CA LYS A 81 -3.56 -26.96 -1.74
C LYS A 81 -4.91 -26.49 -1.20
N LYS A 82 -4.90 -25.65 -0.15
CA LYS A 82 -6.11 -25.08 0.46
C LYS A 82 -6.92 -24.26 -0.56
N TRP A 83 -6.24 -23.51 -1.42
CA TRP A 83 -6.85 -22.69 -2.47
C TRP A 83 -7.20 -23.47 -3.74
N GLY A 84 -6.89 -24.77 -3.83
CA GLY A 84 -7.18 -25.59 -5.01
C GLY A 84 -6.27 -25.32 -6.21
N LEU A 85 -5.14 -24.62 -6.02
CA LEU A 85 -4.26 -24.15 -7.09
C LEU A 85 -3.11 -25.12 -7.42
N SER A 86 -3.14 -26.36 -6.92
CA SER A 86 -2.00 -27.30 -7.00
C SER A 86 -1.63 -27.75 -8.41
N GLU A 87 -2.55 -27.64 -9.38
CA GLU A 87 -2.26 -27.96 -10.79
C GLU A 87 -1.51 -26.83 -11.50
N TYR A 88 -1.66 -25.60 -11.01
CA TYR A 88 -1.14 -24.38 -11.64
C TYR A 88 0.07 -23.83 -10.90
N ILE A 89 0.12 -23.99 -9.58
CA ILE A 89 1.13 -23.37 -8.74
C ILE A 89 1.90 -24.45 -7.97
N SER A 90 3.21 -24.33 -7.95
CA SER A 90 4.06 -25.13 -7.08
C SER A 90 5.13 -24.27 -6.43
N ARG A 91 5.32 -24.45 -5.12
CA ARG A 91 6.46 -23.86 -4.40
C ARG A 91 7.54 -24.91 -4.30
N LYS A 92 8.73 -24.59 -4.79
CA LYS A 92 9.96 -25.36 -4.57
C LYS A 92 10.87 -24.55 -3.65
N LEU A 93 11.94 -25.18 -3.18
CA LEU A 93 12.97 -24.45 -2.46
C LEU A 93 13.46 -23.28 -3.34
N ASN A 94 13.40 -22.07 -2.79
CA ASN A 94 13.85 -20.81 -3.37
C ASN A 94 13.13 -20.36 -4.65
N LYS A 95 11.99 -20.95 -5.01
CA LYS A 95 11.22 -20.47 -6.15
C LYS A 95 9.76 -20.86 -6.14
N THR A 96 8.94 -19.97 -6.68
CA THR A 96 7.54 -20.21 -6.98
C THR A 96 7.37 -20.35 -8.49
N ILE A 97 6.73 -21.43 -8.91
CA ILE A 97 6.42 -21.69 -10.32
C ILE A 97 4.90 -21.60 -10.49
N ILE A 98 4.47 -20.73 -11.40
CA ILE A 98 3.06 -20.48 -11.70
C ILE A 98 2.85 -20.75 -13.19
N LYS A 99 1.95 -21.68 -13.48
CA LYS A 99 1.55 -22.09 -14.81
C LYS A 99 0.16 -21.54 -15.07
N VAL A 100 0.10 -20.49 -15.87
CA VAL A 100 -1.15 -19.91 -16.35
C VAL A 100 -1.53 -20.59 -17.67
N PRO A 101 -2.75 -21.13 -17.83
CA PRO A 101 -3.17 -21.78 -19.07
C PRO A 101 -3.03 -20.86 -20.28
N ASN A 102 -2.43 -21.33 -21.39
CA ASN A 102 -2.19 -20.57 -22.62
C ASN A 102 -1.21 -19.38 -22.50
N HIS A 103 -0.52 -19.25 -21.37
CA HIS A 103 0.49 -18.23 -21.13
C HIS A 103 1.84 -18.86 -20.76
N ASP A 104 2.89 -18.05 -20.81
CA ASP A 104 4.23 -18.48 -20.41
C ASP A 104 4.28 -18.79 -18.90
N LEU A 105 5.24 -19.64 -18.54
CA LEU A 105 5.48 -19.99 -17.15
C LEU A 105 6.05 -18.79 -16.40
N ILE A 106 5.39 -18.38 -15.32
CA ILE A 106 5.92 -17.36 -14.42
C ILE A 106 6.78 -18.06 -13.37
N ILE A 107 8.05 -17.68 -13.29
CA ILE A 107 9.00 -18.16 -12.26
C ILE A 107 9.41 -16.96 -11.41
N LEU A 108 9.11 -17.03 -10.12
CA LEU A 108 9.62 -16.10 -9.12
C LEU A 108 10.75 -16.81 -8.36
N MET A 109 11.96 -16.31 -8.52
CA MET A 109 13.14 -16.80 -7.81
C MET A 109 13.33 -16.00 -6.55
N ASP A 110 13.58 -16.69 -5.45
CA ASP A 110 14.16 -16.05 -4.28
C ASP A 110 15.65 -15.84 -4.61
N ASP A 111 16.11 -14.60 -4.58
CA ASP A 111 17.47 -14.24 -4.97
C ASP A 111 18.14 -13.43 -3.86
N PHE A 112 19.47 -13.42 -3.87
CA PHE A 112 20.22 -12.53 -3.01
C PHE A 112 20.11 -11.09 -3.53
N ALA A 113 20.01 -10.11 -2.63
CA ALA A 113 20.14 -8.72 -3.05
C ALA A 113 21.46 -8.52 -3.80
N GLU A 114 21.44 -7.68 -4.83
CA GLU A 114 22.63 -7.39 -5.62
C GLU A 114 23.73 -6.81 -4.72
N GLY A 115 24.85 -7.54 -4.59
CA GLY A 115 25.98 -7.12 -3.74
C GLY A 115 25.95 -7.65 -2.30
N GLU A 116 24.86 -8.29 -1.87
CA GLU A 116 24.72 -8.87 -0.54
C GLU A 116 24.79 -10.39 -0.60
N LYS A 117 25.58 -11.00 0.29
CA LYS A 117 25.73 -12.47 0.32
C LYS A 117 24.83 -13.16 1.35
N GLU A 118 24.19 -12.37 2.20
CA GLU A 118 23.56 -12.85 3.44
C GLU A 118 22.05 -12.57 3.47
N LEU A 119 21.57 -11.57 2.73
CA LEU A 119 20.15 -11.22 2.67
C LEU A 119 19.51 -11.78 1.40
N ARG A 120 18.51 -12.64 1.61
CA ARG A 120 17.72 -13.25 0.54
C ARG A 120 16.37 -12.57 0.44
N TYR A 121 16.03 -12.12 -0.75
CA TYR A 121 14.69 -11.71 -1.11
C TYR A 121 13.82 -12.96 -1.30
N VAL A 122 12.73 -13.09 -0.54
CA VAL A 122 11.83 -14.25 -0.58
C VAL A 122 10.43 -13.83 -1.02
N TYR A 123 9.86 -14.55 -1.99
CA TYR A 123 8.46 -14.37 -2.38
C TYR A 123 7.58 -15.39 -1.65
N LEU A 124 6.73 -14.90 -0.76
CA LEU A 124 5.77 -15.69 0.01
C LEU A 124 4.36 -15.50 -0.53
N LEU A 125 3.62 -16.58 -0.69
CA LEU A 125 2.19 -16.48 -0.95
C LEU A 125 1.47 -15.83 0.23
N ASP A 126 0.70 -14.78 -0.07
CA ASP A 126 -0.02 -13.98 0.92
C ASP A 126 -1.53 -14.24 0.84
N HIS A 127 -2.15 -13.84 -0.27
CA HIS A 127 -3.59 -13.94 -0.49
C HIS A 127 -3.95 -14.48 -1.88
N TYR A 128 -5.11 -15.11 -1.98
CA TYR A 128 -5.72 -15.51 -3.24
C TYR A 128 -7.17 -15.01 -3.26
N ASP A 129 -7.46 -14.12 -4.20
CA ASP A 129 -8.79 -13.63 -4.49
C ASP A 129 -9.41 -14.52 -5.56
N ALA A 130 -10.34 -15.37 -5.13
CA ALA A 130 -11.00 -16.33 -6.01
C ALA A 130 -12.01 -15.68 -6.96
N ASP A 131 -12.54 -14.51 -6.62
CA ASP A 131 -13.56 -13.83 -7.44
C ASP A 131 -12.91 -13.19 -8.67
N ASN A 132 -11.70 -12.63 -8.51
CA ASN A 132 -10.91 -12.04 -9.59
C ASN A 132 -9.84 -12.98 -10.16
N ASN A 133 -9.69 -14.19 -9.61
CA ASN A 133 -8.62 -15.14 -9.93
C ASN A 133 -7.21 -14.52 -9.81
N TRP A 134 -7.00 -13.74 -8.75
CA TRP A 134 -5.78 -12.98 -8.51
C TRP A 134 -4.95 -13.56 -7.36
N LEU A 135 -3.66 -13.73 -7.60
CA LEU A 135 -2.69 -14.20 -6.63
C LEU A 135 -1.79 -13.07 -6.15
N TYR A 136 -1.69 -12.92 -4.85
CA TYR A 136 -0.86 -11.94 -4.19
C TYR A 136 0.31 -12.64 -3.50
N LEU A 137 1.52 -12.15 -3.75
CA LEU A 137 2.72 -12.57 -3.05
C LEU A 137 3.33 -11.38 -2.33
N SER A 138 3.74 -11.58 -1.09
CA SER A 138 4.61 -10.64 -0.40
C SER A 138 6.05 -10.97 -0.76
N GLY A 139 6.72 -10.03 -1.42
CA GLY A 139 8.16 -10.03 -1.57
C GLY A 139 8.78 -9.38 -0.34
N GLN A 140 9.66 -10.10 0.34
CA GLN A 140 10.34 -9.63 1.55
C GLN A 140 11.83 -9.77 1.37
N ILE A 141 12.53 -8.64 1.53
CA ILE A 141 13.94 -8.61 1.89
C ILE A 141 14.05 -7.77 3.16
N TYR A 142 15.12 -7.96 3.92
CA TYR A 142 15.42 -7.18 5.13
C TYR A 142 14.99 -5.72 4.95
N GLU A 143 14.02 -5.28 5.76
CA GLU A 143 13.46 -3.90 5.80
C GLU A 143 12.71 -3.42 4.55
N THR A 144 12.61 -4.17 3.45
CA THR A 144 11.81 -3.79 2.26
C THR A 144 10.69 -4.80 2.00
N ASN A 145 9.48 -4.27 1.79
CA ASN A 145 8.30 -5.05 1.46
C ASN A 145 7.77 -4.67 0.07
N ASN A 146 7.54 -5.65 -0.79
CA ASN A 146 6.81 -5.46 -2.05
C ASN A 146 5.61 -6.40 -2.11
N THR A 147 4.65 -6.07 -2.95
CA THR A 147 3.52 -6.93 -3.28
C THR A 147 3.58 -7.27 -4.76
N VAL A 148 3.58 -8.55 -5.09
CA VAL A 148 3.41 -9.02 -6.46
C VAL A 148 1.98 -9.45 -6.67
N LEU A 149 1.30 -8.84 -7.62
CA LEU A 149 0.01 -9.28 -8.15
C LEU A 149 0.24 -10.12 -9.39
N ILE A 150 -0.41 -11.28 -9.45
CA ILE A 150 -0.49 -12.12 -10.64
C ILE A 150 -1.96 -12.40 -10.93
N ASP A 151 -2.41 -11.99 -12.11
CA ASP A 151 -3.69 -12.39 -12.67
C ASP A 151 -3.53 -13.78 -13.30
N LEU A 152 -4.22 -14.77 -12.73
CA LEU A 152 -4.14 -16.17 -13.17
C LEU A 152 -5.02 -16.47 -14.39
N ASP A 153 -5.82 -15.52 -14.88
CA ASP A 153 -6.53 -15.63 -16.16
C ASP A 153 -5.68 -15.11 -17.32
N SER A 154 -5.07 -13.93 -17.15
CA SER A 154 -4.33 -13.26 -18.23
C SER A 154 -2.82 -13.49 -18.21
N GLY A 155 -2.29 -14.03 -17.11
CA GLY A 155 -0.85 -14.12 -16.88
C GLY A 155 -0.18 -12.76 -16.64
N PHE A 156 -0.96 -11.69 -16.49
CA PHE A 156 -0.45 -10.38 -16.11
C PHE A 156 0.23 -10.47 -14.75
N LYS A 157 1.46 -9.94 -14.68
CA LYS A 157 2.26 -9.87 -13.46
C LYS A 157 2.68 -8.43 -13.25
N GLN A 158 2.45 -7.92 -12.06
CA GLN A 158 2.99 -6.64 -11.64
C GLN A 158 3.53 -6.70 -10.21
N GLU A 159 4.68 -6.08 -10.00
CA GLU A 159 5.24 -5.82 -8.68
C GLU A 159 4.96 -4.37 -8.28
N PHE A 160 4.54 -4.18 -7.05
CA PHE A 160 4.28 -2.91 -6.40
C PHE A 160 5.23 -2.79 -5.22
N GLU A 161 5.87 -1.64 -5.07
CA GLU A 161 6.61 -1.31 -3.85
C GLU A 161 5.62 -1.12 -2.68
N GLY A 162 5.93 -1.64 -1.51
CA GLY A 162 5.05 -1.65 -0.34
C GLY A 162 4.13 -2.89 -0.22
N SER A 163 3.45 -2.99 0.93
CA SER A 163 2.42 -4.00 1.23
C SER A 163 1.00 -3.44 1.10
N HIS A 164 -0.01 -4.22 1.50
CA HIS A 164 -1.41 -3.77 1.61
C HIS A 164 -2.01 -3.21 0.32
N LEU A 165 -1.68 -3.86 -0.82
CA LEU A 165 -2.21 -3.50 -2.13
C LEU A 165 -3.74 -3.48 -2.12
N THR A 166 -4.32 -2.35 -2.52
CA THR A 166 -5.76 -2.17 -2.68
C THR A 166 -6.07 -1.35 -3.92
N PHE A 167 -7.24 -1.55 -4.52
CA PHE A 167 -7.65 -0.95 -5.78
C PHE A 167 -8.83 -0.01 -5.59
N SER A 168 -8.82 1.11 -6.33
CA SER A 168 -10.00 1.96 -6.42
C SER A 168 -11.17 1.19 -7.02
N PRO A 169 -12.43 1.60 -6.76
CA PRO A 169 -13.60 0.89 -7.28
C PRO A 169 -13.61 0.71 -8.80
N ASP A 170 -13.06 1.66 -9.56
CA ASP A 170 -12.91 1.58 -11.01
C ASP A 170 -11.57 1.00 -11.49
N MET A 171 -10.69 0.61 -10.56
CA MET A 171 -9.33 0.12 -10.82
C MET A 171 -8.46 1.11 -11.62
N THR A 172 -8.81 2.39 -11.65
CA THR A 172 -7.93 3.43 -12.23
C THR A 172 -6.69 3.64 -11.37
N TYR A 173 -6.83 3.44 -10.06
CA TYR A 173 -5.78 3.61 -9.08
C TYR A 173 -5.57 2.36 -8.24
N ALA A 174 -4.34 2.18 -7.79
CA ALA A 174 -4.00 1.27 -6.71
C ALA A 174 -3.25 2.03 -5.62
N ALA A 175 -3.25 1.49 -4.41
CA ALA A 175 -2.45 2.01 -3.31
C ALA A 175 -1.71 0.87 -2.62
N THR A 176 -0.47 1.15 -2.22
CA THR A 176 0.31 0.30 -1.33
C THR A 176 0.85 1.12 -0.17
N VAL A 177 1.26 0.42 0.88
CA VAL A 177 1.86 1.03 2.07
C VAL A 177 3.23 0.46 2.33
N LYS A 178 4.24 1.31 2.29
CA LYS A 178 5.61 0.98 2.63
C LYS A 178 5.84 1.24 4.11
N VAL A 179 6.47 0.30 4.81
CA VAL A 179 6.83 0.45 6.23
C VAL A 179 8.21 -0.15 6.39
N GLU A 180 9.27 0.63 6.10
CA GLU A 180 10.66 0.14 6.21
C GLU A 180 11.14 0.20 7.67
N PHE A 181 10.89 1.33 8.33
CA PHE A 181 11.28 1.59 9.71
C PHE A 181 10.18 2.34 10.45
N PRO A 182 10.18 2.31 11.80
CA PRO A 182 9.38 3.23 12.59
C PRO A 182 9.61 4.68 12.14
N GLY A 183 8.56 5.34 11.66
CA GLY A 183 8.64 6.71 11.12
C GLY A 183 8.89 6.79 9.60
N GLU A 184 8.89 5.67 8.88
CA GLU A 184 9.05 5.55 7.43
C GLU A 184 7.82 4.88 6.77
N GLU A 185 6.61 5.27 7.21
CA GLU A 185 5.31 4.80 6.70
C GLU A 185 4.77 5.54 5.46
N ASN A 186 4.80 4.93 4.26
CA ASN A 186 4.49 5.60 2.98
C ASN A 186 3.20 5.08 2.42
N VAL A 187 2.33 5.97 1.96
CA VAL A 187 1.21 5.57 1.09
C VAL A 187 1.60 5.92 -0.33
N MET A 188 1.79 4.90 -1.15
CA MET A 188 2.14 5.04 -2.55
C MET A 188 0.88 4.87 -3.40
N ILE A 189 0.49 5.90 -4.13
CA ILE A 189 -0.61 5.81 -5.10
C ILE A 189 -0.04 5.52 -6.49
N TRP A 190 -0.62 4.51 -7.13
CA TRP A 190 -0.26 4.05 -8.47
C TRP A 190 -1.42 4.30 -9.42
N LYS A 191 -1.12 4.73 -10.65
CA LYS A 191 -2.14 5.01 -11.67
C LYS A 191 -2.01 4.04 -12.83
N LYS A 192 -3.12 3.43 -13.22
CA LYS A 192 -3.19 2.59 -14.41
C LYS A 192 -2.90 3.42 -15.66
N ASP A 193 -1.93 2.98 -16.45
CA ASP A 193 -1.57 3.60 -17.71
C ASP A 193 -2.34 2.99 -18.90
N LYS A 194 -2.04 3.44 -20.12
CA LYS A 194 -2.71 2.95 -21.34
C LYS A 194 -2.35 1.52 -21.72
N SER A 195 -1.31 0.95 -21.11
CA SER A 195 -0.90 -0.45 -21.27
C SER A 195 -1.51 -1.36 -20.21
N ASP A 196 -2.47 -0.85 -19.43
CA ASP A 196 -3.11 -1.52 -18.31
C ASP A 196 -2.16 -1.87 -17.15
N ALA A 197 -0.92 -1.37 -17.15
CA ALA A 197 0.01 -1.47 -16.05
C ALA A 197 -0.13 -0.27 -15.11
N TYR A 198 0.03 -0.48 -13.80
CA TYR A 198 0.06 0.63 -12.86
C TYR A 198 1.46 1.25 -12.82
N GLN A 199 1.53 2.56 -13.00
CA GLN A 199 2.77 3.32 -12.87
C GLN A 199 2.73 4.13 -11.58
N TYR A 200 3.90 4.25 -10.95
CA TYR A 200 4.04 5.12 -9.78
C TYR A 200 3.70 6.57 -10.18
N ASP A 201 2.75 7.19 -9.47
CA ASP A 201 2.32 8.55 -9.78
C ASP A 201 3.26 9.58 -9.13
N GLU A 202 4.50 9.66 -9.66
CA GLU A 202 5.58 10.52 -9.15
C GLU A 202 5.17 11.98 -8.97
N LYS A 203 4.27 12.49 -9.83
CA LYS A 203 3.82 13.89 -9.75
C LYS A 203 2.94 14.18 -8.54
N ASN A 204 2.27 13.16 -8.01
CA ASN A 204 1.23 13.33 -7.00
C ASN A 204 1.61 12.75 -5.63
N ASN A 205 2.66 11.93 -5.55
CA ASN A 205 3.25 11.50 -4.28
C ASN A 205 4.28 12.54 -3.81
N ARG A 206 3.82 13.59 -3.09
CA ARG A 206 4.72 14.59 -2.49
C ARG A 206 5.24 14.15 -1.11
N ASP A 207 6.49 14.53 -0.91
CA ASP A 207 7.39 14.28 0.22
C ASP A 207 6.80 14.18 1.64
N TYR A 208 7.35 13.16 2.26
CA TYR A 208 7.14 12.54 3.56
C TYR A 208 7.44 13.33 4.83
N ASP A 209 8.24 14.39 4.73
CA ASP A 209 8.73 15.12 5.89
C ASP A 209 7.59 15.74 6.73
N LYS A 210 6.35 15.72 6.22
CA LYS A 210 5.14 16.20 6.91
C LYS A 210 4.41 15.13 7.73
N PHE A 211 4.60 13.84 7.46
CA PHE A 211 4.03 12.75 8.24
C PHE A 211 4.51 12.82 9.70
N ARG A 212 5.83 12.88 9.91
CA ARG A 212 6.46 13.00 11.24
C ARG A 212 6.08 14.28 11.99
N GLN A 213 5.71 15.35 11.28
CA GLN A 213 5.29 16.60 11.94
C GLN A 213 3.96 16.46 12.70
N HIS A 214 3.14 15.47 12.35
CA HIS A 214 1.89 15.17 13.07
C HIS A 214 2.12 14.28 14.28
N LEU A 215 3.24 13.56 14.31
CA LEU A 215 3.69 12.71 15.41
C LEU A 215 4.60 13.47 16.40
N LYS A 216 4.66 14.82 16.33
CA LYS A 216 5.51 15.70 17.17
C LYS A 216 5.29 15.59 18.70
N PHE A 217 4.34 14.77 19.15
CA PHE A 217 4.13 14.47 20.56
C PHE A 217 5.14 13.42 21.11
N TYR A 218 5.75 12.60 20.24
CA TYR A 218 6.70 11.58 20.69
C TYR A 218 8.08 12.17 20.96
N ASN A 219 8.63 11.88 22.13
CA ASN A 219 10.03 12.16 22.43
C ASN A 219 10.87 11.15 21.66
N GLY A 220 11.25 11.48 20.42
CA GLY A 220 11.89 10.57 19.44
C GLY A 220 13.22 9.94 19.85
N SER A 221 13.68 10.14 21.09
CA SER A 221 14.82 9.45 21.69
C SER A 221 14.45 8.33 22.66
N GLU A 222 13.19 8.22 23.11
CA GLU A 222 12.75 7.25 24.14
C GLU A 222 11.62 6.33 23.68
N ASP A 223 10.71 6.80 22.83
CA ASP A 223 9.59 6.00 22.30
C ASP A 223 9.86 5.63 20.83
N SER A 224 9.83 4.32 20.52
CA SER A 224 9.93 3.80 19.14
C SER A 224 8.60 3.15 18.75
N PRO A 225 7.55 3.93 18.44
CA PRO A 225 6.25 3.37 18.13
C PRO A 225 6.35 2.55 16.84
N MET A 226 6.16 1.25 16.95
CA MET A 226 6.13 0.37 15.78
C MET A 226 4.71 0.32 15.22
N VAL A 227 4.58 0.49 13.90
CA VAL A 227 3.32 0.19 13.20
C VAL A 227 3.00 -1.27 13.42
N ARG A 228 1.85 -1.52 14.04
CA ARG A 228 1.35 -2.85 14.27
C ARG A 228 0.47 -3.34 13.12
N LYS A 229 -0.32 -2.42 12.56
CA LYS A 229 -1.32 -2.72 11.55
C LYS A 229 -1.54 -1.47 10.71
N VAL A 230 -1.82 -1.69 9.44
CA VAL A 230 -2.32 -0.66 8.53
C VAL A 230 -3.64 -1.16 7.96
N GLU A 231 -4.64 -0.28 7.88
CA GLU A 231 -5.85 -0.50 7.10
C GLU A 231 -5.94 0.54 6.01
N VAL A 232 -6.32 0.09 4.81
CA VAL A 232 -6.38 0.93 3.62
C VAL A 232 -7.72 0.67 2.93
N GLU A 233 -8.52 1.71 2.76
CA GLU A 233 -9.88 1.63 2.22
C GLU A 233 -10.14 2.72 1.19
N TRP A 234 -10.57 2.33 0.00
CA TRP A 234 -11.06 3.27 -1.00
C TRP A 234 -12.52 3.65 -0.72
N ILE A 235 -12.79 4.95 -0.52
CA ILE A 235 -14.14 5.48 -0.32
C ILE A 235 -14.78 5.86 -1.65
N THR A 236 -13.97 6.42 -2.55
CA THR A 236 -14.33 6.72 -3.95
C THR A 236 -13.10 6.52 -4.82
N ASN A 237 -13.21 6.69 -6.14
CA ASN A 237 -12.04 6.62 -7.02
C ASN A 237 -11.00 7.72 -6.74
N GLU A 238 -11.40 8.79 -6.05
CA GLU A 238 -10.58 9.97 -5.75
C GLU A 238 -10.40 10.18 -4.23
N SER A 239 -10.72 9.18 -3.40
CA SER A 239 -10.57 9.26 -1.95
C SER A 239 -10.19 7.90 -1.35
N LEU A 240 -9.09 7.90 -0.61
CA LEU A 240 -8.51 6.73 0.06
C LEU A 240 -8.31 7.06 1.55
N LEU A 241 -8.93 6.27 2.42
CA LEU A 241 -8.66 6.30 3.85
C LEU A 241 -7.51 5.35 4.19
N VAL A 242 -6.62 5.82 5.07
CA VAL A 242 -5.52 5.03 5.60
C VAL A 242 -5.47 5.20 7.11
N ASP A 243 -5.54 4.08 7.81
CA ASP A 243 -5.39 3.99 9.26
C ASP A 243 -4.09 3.30 9.62
N PHE A 244 -3.24 4.01 10.38
CA PHE A 244 -2.06 3.44 11.00
C PHE A 244 -2.33 3.16 12.46
N TYR A 245 -2.07 1.93 12.89
CA TYR A 245 -2.20 1.52 14.28
C TYR A 245 -0.82 1.26 14.85
N PHE A 246 -0.44 2.02 15.86
CA PHE A 246 0.89 1.97 16.44
C PHE A 246 0.83 1.51 17.89
N LYS A 247 1.79 0.69 18.29
CA LYS A 247 1.98 0.34 19.70
C LYS A 247 3.03 1.25 20.33
N MET A 248 2.86 1.56 21.61
CA MET A 248 3.90 2.24 22.39
C MET A 248 4.94 1.24 22.89
N ASN A 249 4.51 0.03 23.25
CA ASN A 249 5.36 -1.08 23.64
C ASN A 249 4.88 -2.41 23.02
N ASP A 250 5.81 -3.36 22.81
CA ASP A 250 5.47 -4.68 22.25
C ASP A 250 4.42 -5.44 23.09
N SER A 251 4.49 -5.28 24.41
CA SER A 251 3.59 -5.90 25.39
C SER A 251 2.19 -5.28 25.41
N ASP A 252 1.98 -4.12 24.78
CA ASP A 252 0.69 -3.45 24.80
C ASP A 252 -0.36 -4.27 24.05
N THR A 253 -1.58 -4.28 24.60
CA THR A 253 -2.73 -4.97 23.99
C THR A 253 -3.62 -4.03 23.19
N ALA A 254 -3.38 -2.73 23.31
CA ALA A 254 -4.04 -1.69 22.53
C ALA A 254 -3.00 -0.93 21.69
N ALA A 255 -3.44 -0.42 20.54
CA ALA A 255 -2.67 0.46 19.67
C ALA A 255 -3.41 1.79 19.51
N TYR A 256 -2.66 2.86 19.28
CA TYR A 256 -3.24 4.14 18.93
C TYR A 256 -3.46 4.21 17.42
N ARG A 257 -4.63 4.69 16.99
CA ARG A 257 -4.97 4.86 15.57
C ARG A 257 -4.70 6.28 15.10
N VAL A 258 -4.03 6.42 13.96
CA VAL A 258 -3.87 7.68 13.22
C VAL A 258 -4.50 7.52 11.84
N ARG A 259 -5.50 8.36 11.53
CA ARG A 259 -6.26 8.29 10.29
C ARG A 259 -5.91 9.41 9.33
N PHE A 260 -5.75 9.09 8.06
CA PHE A 260 -5.59 10.04 6.97
C PHE A 260 -6.61 9.78 5.87
N ASN A 261 -6.99 10.85 5.18
CA ASN A 261 -7.71 10.78 3.91
C ASN A 261 -6.84 11.38 2.81
N TYR A 262 -6.49 10.56 1.84
CA TYR A 262 -5.84 10.97 0.61
C TYR A 262 -6.95 11.28 -0.38
N VAL A 263 -7.06 12.55 -0.78
CA VAL A 263 -8.13 13.02 -1.67
C VAL A 263 -7.61 13.72 -2.88
N LYS A 264 -8.37 13.62 -3.96
CA LYS A 264 -8.25 14.42 -5.16
C LYS A 264 -9.41 15.40 -5.21
N THR A 265 -9.14 16.69 -5.47
CA THR A 265 -10.22 17.67 -5.66
C THR A 265 -10.83 17.58 -7.06
N ASP A 266 -10.04 17.12 -8.03
CA ASP A 266 -10.50 16.77 -9.38
C ASP A 266 -9.49 15.84 -10.08
N SER A 267 -9.89 15.23 -11.20
CA SER A 267 -9.05 14.28 -11.95
C SER A 267 -7.68 14.81 -12.42
N ALA A 268 -7.45 16.13 -12.43
CA ALA A 268 -6.20 16.76 -12.84
C ALA A 268 -5.36 17.27 -11.66
N SER A 269 -5.91 17.35 -10.45
CA SER A 269 -5.23 17.86 -9.26
C SER A 269 -4.23 16.85 -8.69
N ASP A 270 -3.27 17.33 -7.90
CA ASP A 270 -2.38 16.44 -7.13
C ASP A 270 -3.19 15.76 -5.99
N TRP A 271 -2.74 14.59 -5.53
CA TRP A 271 -3.28 13.95 -4.33
C TRP A 271 -2.91 14.79 -3.09
N GLN A 272 -3.87 14.96 -2.18
CA GLN A 272 -3.69 15.71 -0.94
C GLN A 272 -3.96 14.80 0.26
N MET A 273 -3.01 14.75 1.20
CA MET A 273 -3.18 14.06 2.47
C MET A 273 -3.81 15.00 3.50
N ILE A 274 -4.93 14.59 4.09
CA ILE A 274 -5.65 15.31 5.13
C ILE A 274 -5.73 14.42 6.38
N PRO A 275 -5.16 14.82 7.53
CA PRO A 275 -5.35 14.09 8.77
C PRO A 275 -6.81 14.20 9.24
N ILE A 276 -7.37 13.07 9.69
CA ILE A 276 -8.71 13.01 10.27
C ILE A 276 -8.56 12.89 11.80
N LYS A 277 -9.30 13.75 12.51
CA LYS A 277 -9.54 13.64 13.95
C LYS A 277 -10.63 12.61 14.22
#